data_AF-A0AAX6F957-F1
#
_entry.id   AF-A0AAX6F957-F1
#
_cell.length_a   1.000
_cell.length_b   1.000
_cell.length_c   1.000
_cell.angle_alpha   90.00
_cell.angle_beta   90.00
_cell.angle_gamma   90.00
#
_symmetry.space_group_name_H-M   'P 1'
#
loop_
_entity.id
_entity.type
_entity.pdbx_description
1 polymer ?
#
loop_
_entity_poly.entity_id
_entity_poly.type
_entity_poly.pdbx_seq_one_letter_code
_entity_poly.pdbx_strand_id
1 'polypeptide(L)'
;MMTRGNILSTCSSVMTIVPALGSKDVYLAYLPLAHVLELAAETVMAAAGCSVGYGSTLTLTDTSNKIKKGTKGDATVLGPTLMTAVPAILDCVRDGMRKKFLVYKLIS
;
A
#
# COMPACT_ATOMS: atom_id res chain seq x y z
N MET A 1 8.58 7.65 24.73
CA MET A 1 9.75 6.98 24.10
C MET A 1 9.29 5.64 23.56
N MET A 2 9.62 5.29 22.31
CA MET A 2 9.28 3.97 21.76
C MET A 2 10.22 2.90 22.31
N THR A 3 9.66 1.83 22.86
CA THR A 3 10.40 0.66 23.36
C THR A 3 10.14 -0.55 22.46
N ARG A 4 11.01 -1.56 22.53
CA ARG A 4 10.82 -2.84 21.82
C ARG A 4 9.48 -3.51 22.15
N GLY A 5 9.06 -3.42 23.42
CA GLY A 5 7.78 -3.96 23.88
C GLY A 5 6.58 -3.32 23.20
N ASN A 6 6.62 -2.00 22.95
CA ASN A 6 5.55 -1.31 22.24
C ASN A 6 5.43 -1.77 20.78
N ILE A 7 6.56 -2.01 20.10
CA ILE A 7 6.56 -2.51 18.71
C ILE A 7 6.04 -3.95 18.66
N LEU A 8 6.50 -4.82 19.54
CA LEU A 8 6.06 -6.22 19.59
C LEU A 8 4.58 -6.37 19.96
N SER A 9 4.08 -5.55 20.90
CA SER A 9 2.67 -5.53 21.28
C SER A 9 1.77 -5.16 20.10
N THR A 10 2.14 -4.11 19.35
CA THR A 10 1.44 -3.74 18.11
C THR A 10 1.49 -4.87 17.08
N CYS A 11 2.65 -5.50 16.90
CA CYS A 11 2.81 -6.58 15.94
C CYS A 11 1.88 -7.77 16.26
N SER A 12 1.90 -8.24 17.52
CA SER A 12 1.04 -9.33 17.98
C SER A 12 -0.46 -8.99 17.86
N SER A 13 -0.82 -7.73 18.11
CA SER A 13 -2.21 -7.27 18.00
C SER A 13 -2.69 -7.31 16.56
N VAL A 14 -1.88 -6.81 15.61
CA VAL A 14 -2.24 -6.79 14.18
C VAL A 14 -2.33 -8.22 13.62
N MET A 15 -1.40 -9.11 13.99
CA MET A 15 -1.45 -10.53 13.58
C MET A 15 -2.72 -11.25 14.10
N THR A 16 -3.28 -10.81 15.22
CA THR A 16 -4.53 -11.36 15.77
C THR A 16 -5.77 -10.79 15.06
N ILE A 17 -5.72 -9.51 14.68
CA ILE A 17 -6.87 -8.79 14.08
C ILE A 17 -7.02 -9.13 12.59
N VAL A 18 -5.91 -9.29 11.86
CA VAL A 18 -5.95 -9.58 10.42
C VAL A 18 -5.92 -11.09 10.20
N PRO A 19 -7.06 -11.73 9.84
CA PRO A 19 -7.10 -13.16 9.66
C PRO A 19 -6.31 -13.58 8.42
N ALA A 20 -5.64 -14.73 8.51
CA ALA A 20 -4.93 -15.38 7.41
C ALA A 20 -3.71 -14.63 6.83
N LEU A 21 -3.15 -13.67 7.56
CA LEU A 21 -1.90 -13.02 7.19
C LEU A 21 -0.78 -14.06 7.08
N GLY A 22 -0.11 -14.17 5.92
CA GLY A 22 0.96 -15.15 5.76
C GLY A 22 1.77 -15.01 4.47
N SER A 23 2.54 -16.04 4.15
CA SER A 23 3.53 -16.01 3.04
C SER A 23 2.94 -15.89 1.64
N LYS A 24 1.62 -16.03 1.50
CA LYS A 24 0.91 -15.84 0.23
C LYS A 24 0.61 -14.37 -0.04
N ASP A 25 0.68 -13.53 1.00
CA ASP A 25 0.39 -12.12 0.88
C ASP A 25 1.60 -11.34 0.39
N VAL A 26 1.30 -10.35 -0.45
CA VAL A 26 2.26 -9.40 -1.00
C VAL A 26 1.85 -8.01 -0.52
N TYR A 27 2.70 -7.41 0.31
CA TYR A 27 2.53 -6.07 0.84
C TYR A 27 3.26 -5.05 -0.04
N LEU A 28 2.57 -3.97 -0.42
CA LEU A 28 3.18 -2.84 -1.12
C LEU A 28 3.56 -1.75 -0.13
N ALA A 29 4.86 -1.57 0.09
CA ALA A 29 5.45 -0.51 0.88
C ALA A 29 5.77 0.69 -0.02
N TYR A 30 5.05 1.78 0.15
CA TYR A 30 5.21 2.98 -0.70
C TYR A 30 5.17 4.30 0.09
N LEU A 31 4.88 4.23 1.40
CA LEU A 31 4.94 5.37 2.31
C LEU A 31 6.37 5.57 2.85
N PRO A 32 6.76 6.81 3.15
CA PRO A 32 8.04 7.08 3.81
C PRO A 32 8.04 6.49 5.24
N LEU A 33 9.12 5.76 5.56
CA LEU A 33 9.34 5.08 6.85
C LEU A 33 9.36 6.00 8.08
N ALA A 34 9.44 7.31 7.87
CA ALA A 34 9.31 8.31 8.93
C ALA A 34 7.95 8.26 9.65
N HIS A 35 6.95 7.64 9.03
CA HIS A 35 5.65 7.40 9.65
C HIS A 35 5.66 6.09 10.45
N VAL A 36 5.25 6.14 11.72
CA VAL A 36 5.10 4.95 12.59
C VAL A 36 4.20 3.87 11.98
N LEU A 37 3.27 4.27 11.09
CA LEU A 37 2.38 3.37 10.37
C LEU A 37 3.16 2.39 9.49
N GLU A 38 4.13 2.89 8.73
CA GLU A 38 4.90 2.05 7.81
C GLU A 38 5.87 1.15 8.56
N LEU A 39 6.53 1.69 9.60
CA LEU A 39 7.40 0.90 10.49
C LEU A 39 6.63 -0.27 11.13
N ALA A 40 5.41 -0.01 11.62
CA ALA A 40 4.58 -1.05 12.22
C ALA A 40 4.13 -2.09 11.17
N ALA A 41 3.70 -1.65 9.99
CA ALA A 41 3.27 -2.53 8.92
C ALA A 41 4.41 -3.44 8.43
N GLU A 42 5.58 -2.87 8.13
CA GLU A 42 6.75 -3.62 7.68
C GLU A 42 7.22 -4.64 8.72
N THR A 43 7.21 -4.27 10.01
CA THR A 43 7.54 -5.20 11.10
C THR A 43 6.54 -6.37 11.18
N VAL A 44 5.25 -6.12 10.98
CA VAL A 44 4.22 -7.17 10.95
C VAL A 44 4.39 -8.08 9.73
N MET A 45 4.60 -7.50 8.55
CA MET A 45 4.79 -8.27 7.32
C MET A 45 6.03 -9.16 7.41
N ALA A 46 7.12 -8.64 7.99
CA ALA A 46 8.34 -9.42 8.25
C ALA A 46 8.08 -10.54 9.26
N ALA A 47 7.31 -10.29 10.33
CA ALA A 47 6.96 -11.30 11.33
C ALA A 47 6.04 -12.40 10.79
N ALA A 48 5.13 -12.05 9.87
CA ALA A 48 4.21 -12.99 9.22
C ALA A 48 4.82 -13.73 8.02
N GLY A 49 6.01 -13.32 7.56
CA GLY A 49 6.69 -13.90 6.41
C GLY A 49 6.05 -13.55 5.07
N CYS A 50 5.40 -12.38 4.96
CA CYS A 50 4.82 -11.87 3.72
C CYS A 50 5.92 -11.34 2.78
N SER A 51 5.64 -11.30 1.48
CA SER A 51 6.53 -10.65 0.51
C SER A 51 6.30 -9.14 0.54
N VAL A 52 7.36 -8.33 0.54
CA VAL A 52 7.26 -6.86 0.52
C VAL A 52 7.80 -6.34 -0.80
N GLY A 53 6.97 -5.60 -1.54
CA GLY A 53 7.39 -4.83 -2.71
C GLY A 53 7.49 -3.36 -2.35
N TYR A 54 8.59 -2.71 -2.73
CA TYR A 54 8.80 -1.29 -2.50
C TYR A 54 8.42 -0.49 -3.75
N GLY A 55 7.64 0.58 -3.56
CA GLY A 55 7.19 1.46 -4.62
C GLY A 55 7.19 2.92 -4.20
N SER A 56 6.69 3.80 -5.05
CA SER A 56 6.53 5.23 -4.72
C SER A 56 5.07 5.66 -4.86
N THR A 57 4.61 6.54 -3.96
CA THR A 57 3.28 7.17 -4.05
C THR A 57 3.00 7.79 -5.43
N LEU A 58 4.06 8.29 -6.10
CA LEU A 58 3.97 8.96 -7.40
C LEU A 58 3.94 7.99 -8.59
N THR A 59 4.21 6.71 -8.38
CA THR A 59 4.17 5.62 -9.38
C THR A 59 3.19 4.51 -8.99
N LEU A 60 2.38 4.75 -7.96
CA LEU A 60 1.47 3.76 -7.39
C LEU A 60 0.37 3.31 -8.37
N THR A 61 -0.22 4.26 -9.11
CA THR A 61 -1.33 3.99 -10.03
C THR A 61 -0.95 4.30 -11.47
N ASP A 62 -1.54 3.59 -12.43
CA ASP A 62 -1.34 3.81 -13.89
C ASP A 62 -1.67 5.25 -14.33
N THR A 63 -2.43 5.99 -13.52
CA THR A 63 -2.86 7.38 -13.76
C THR A 63 -1.98 8.41 -13.04
N SER A 64 -0.96 8.00 -12.28
CA SER A 64 -0.14 8.92 -11.49
C SER A 64 0.73 9.83 -12.36
N ASN A 65 0.91 11.08 -11.92
CA ASN A 65 1.57 12.16 -12.68
C ASN A 65 3.03 11.88 -13.11
N LYS A 66 3.73 10.91 -12.50
CA LYS A 66 5.11 10.55 -12.85
C LYS A 66 5.25 9.31 -13.74
N ILE A 67 4.16 8.63 -14.07
CA ILE A 67 4.21 7.49 -15.00
C ILE A 67 4.08 8.00 -16.42
N LYS A 68 5.01 7.58 -17.29
CA LYS A 68 4.92 7.84 -18.73
C LYS A 68 3.63 7.20 -19.25
N LYS A 69 2.78 7.98 -19.93
CA LYS A 69 1.52 7.48 -20.53
C LYS A 69 1.79 6.18 -21.31
N GLY A 70 1.20 5.06 -20.85
CA GLY A 70 1.40 3.73 -21.44
C GLY A 70 2.19 2.73 -20.59
N THR A 71 2.72 3.14 -19.43
CA THR A 71 3.41 2.23 -18.49
C THR A 71 2.47 1.83 -17.34
N LYS A 72 2.64 0.61 -16.84
CA LYS A 72 1.91 0.09 -15.67
C LYS A 72 2.55 0.64 -14.39
N GLY A 73 1.73 1.02 -13.41
CA GLY A 73 2.15 1.43 -12.08
C GLY A 73 2.54 0.26 -11.18
N ASP A 74 3.16 0.60 -10.06
CA ASP A 74 3.76 -0.37 -9.13
C ASP A 74 2.71 -1.34 -8.59
N ALA A 75 1.50 -0.86 -8.28
CA ALA A 75 0.41 -1.70 -7.81
C ALA A 75 -0.07 -2.68 -8.90
N THR A 76 -0.10 -2.26 -10.16
CA THR A 76 -0.54 -3.10 -11.30
C THR A 76 0.48 -4.18 -11.65
N VAL A 77 1.78 -3.89 -11.46
CA VAL A 77 2.87 -4.84 -11.74
C VAL A 77 3.06 -5.83 -10.60
N LEU A 78 3.05 -5.34 -9.35
CA LEU A 78 3.26 -6.17 -8.17
C LEU A 78 2.03 -7.03 -7.83
N GLY A 79 0.82 -6.51 -8.08
CA GLY A 79 -0.42 -7.17 -7.67
C GLY A 79 -0.50 -7.40 -6.16
N PRO A 80 -0.34 -6.36 -5.32
CA PRO A 80 -0.32 -6.54 -3.88
C PRO A 80 -1.66 -7.01 -3.35
N THR A 81 -1.64 -7.89 -2.35
CA THR A 81 -2.83 -8.28 -1.58
C THR A 81 -3.07 -7.35 -0.40
N LEU A 82 -2.01 -6.68 0.09
CA LEU A 82 -2.04 -5.79 1.24
C LEU A 82 -1.37 -4.45 0.90
N MET A 83 -1.95 -3.36 1.38
CA MET A 83 -1.38 -2.02 1.24
C MET A 83 -1.87 -1.14 2.40
N THR A 84 -0.99 -0.35 3.01
CA THR A 84 -1.41 0.69 3.95
C THR A 84 -2.08 1.83 3.19
N ALA A 85 -3.13 2.42 3.75
CA ALA A 85 -3.81 3.55 3.13
C ALA A 85 -3.91 4.70 4.13
N VAL A 86 -3.46 5.88 3.72
CA VAL A 86 -3.70 7.14 4.42
C VAL A 86 -4.70 7.97 3.61
N PRO A 87 -5.47 8.89 4.25
CA PRO A 87 -6.53 9.64 3.57
C PRO A 87 -6.08 10.31 2.27
N ALA A 88 -4.90 10.92 2.25
CA ALA A 88 -4.34 11.56 1.06
C ALA A 88 -4.15 10.61 -0.13
N ILE A 89 -3.81 9.35 0.13
CA ILE A 89 -3.64 8.34 -0.91
C ILE A 89 -4.99 7.82 -1.40
N LEU A 90 -5.96 7.63 -0.49
CA LEU A 90 -7.33 7.28 -0.87
C LEU A 90 -7.96 8.36 -1.74
N ASP A 91 -7.71 9.65 -1.44
CA ASP A 91 -8.14 10.76 -2.27
C ASP A 91 -7.49 10.69 -3.67
N CYS A 92 -6.19 10.41 -3.74
CA CYS A 92 -5.47 10.25 -5.01
C CYS A 92 -6.04 9.09 -5.86
N VAL A 93 -6.32 7.95 -5.24
CA VAL A 93 -6.94 6.79 -5.91
C VAL A 93 -8.36 7.12 -6.38
N ARG A 94 -9.16 7.79 -5.54
CA ARG A 94 -10.52 8.25 -5.88
C ARG A 94 -10.51 9.18 -7.09
N ASP A 95 -9.60 10.14 -7.12
CA ASP A 95 -9.48 11.10 -8.22
C ASP A 95 -9.02 10.42 -9.52
N GLY A 96 -8.11 9.44 -9.41
CA GLY A 96 -7.71 8.57 -10.53
C GLY A 96 -8.89 7.79 -11.11
N MET A 97 -9.72 7.19 -10.25
CA MET A 97 -10.93 6.47 -10.65
C MET A 97 -11.97 7.38 -11.30
N ARG A 98 -12.19 8.58 -10.75
CA ARG A 98 -13.17 9.55 -11.28
C ARG A 98 -12.80 10.03 -12.68
N LYS A 99 -11.51 10.26 -12.96
CA LYS A 99 -11.03 10.59 -14.31
C LYS A 99 -11.32 9.47 -15.31
N LYS A 100 -11.08 8.21 -14.92
CA LYS A 100 -11.37 7.03 -15.76
C LYS A 100 -12.87 6.89 -16.06
N PHE A 101 -13.72 7.14 -15.08
CA PHE A 101 -15.18 7.10 -15.24
C PHE A 101 -15.72 8.21 -16.15
N LEU A 102 -15.21 9.44 -16.01
CA LEU A 102 -15.60 10.57 -16.87
C LEU A 102 -15.22 10.35 -18.33
N VAL A 103 -14.04 9.77 -18.59
CA VAL A 103 -13.63 9.38 -19.94
C VAL A 103 -14.58 8.34 -20.52
N TYR A 104 -14.96 7.32 -19.75
CA TYR A 104 -15.88 6.28 -20.22
C TYR A 104 -17.28 6.84 -20.56
N LYS A 105 -17.75 7.84 -19.82
CA LYS A 105 -19.03 8.51 -20.06
C LYS A 105 -19.01 9.49 -21.26
N LEU A 106 -17.84 9.95 -21.69
CA LEU A 106 -17.67 10.80 -22.88
C LEU A 106 -17.58 10.01 -24.19
N ILE A 107 -17.36 8.69 -24.11
CA ILE A 107 -17.20 7.79 -25.26
C ILE A 107 -18.46 6.94 -25.49
N SER A 108 -19.42 6.97 -24.56
CA SER A 108 -20.75 6.35 -24.68
C SER A 108 -21.82 7.40 -24.98
#